data_AF-A0A9D5JBS1-F1
#
_entry.id   AF-A0A9D5JBS1-F1
#
_cell.length_a   1.000
_cell.length_b   1.000
_cell.length_c   1.000
_cell.angle_alpha   90.00
_cell.angle_beta   90.00
_cell.angle_gamma   90.00
#
_symmetry.space_group_name_H-M   'P 1'
#
loop_
_entity.id
_entity.type
_entity.pdbx_description
1 polymer ?
#
loop_
_entity_poly.entity_id
_entity_poly.type
_entity_poly.pdbx_seq_one_letter_code
_entity_poly.pdbx_strand_id
1 'polypeptide(L)'
;MRFFLVRLLAIVAVGFMLPMQAARAAESADDLIAKNLAARGGAAKLAAISTLRLRGTFVAPGDFELSYLETRDRKHGRARYEQSIEGLTLVQGYDGKTGWRINPFEGRRDAERMSQDDTTALADDATIDGPLLAAKASGSTVSYLGREDFEGTSVQIARH
;
A
#
# COMPACT_ATOMS: atom_id res chain seq x y z
N MET A 1 41.61 20.80 62.77
CA MET A 1 42.98 20.45 62.34
C MET A 1 42.85 19.79 60.97
N ARG A 2 42.89 20.55 59.86
CA ARG A 2 44.10 20.95 59.11
C ARG A 2 44.96 19.73 58.72
N PHE A 3 44.79 19.25 57.49
CA PHE A 3 45.83 18.83 56.55
C PHE A 3 45.13 18.78 55.17
N PHE A 4 45.03 19.88 54.43
CA PHE A 4 45.98 20.26 53.35
C PHE A 4 46.53 19.02 52.62
N LEU A 5 46.02 18.73 51.41
CA LEU A 5 46.58 19.14 50.12
C LEU A 5 47.84 18.34 49.75
N VAL A 6 48.05 18.12 48.46
CA VAL A 6 49.20 17.44 47.82
C VAL A 6 49.06 15.91 47.88
N ARG A 7 48.73 15.18 46.81
CA ARG A 7 49.45 15.14 45.53
C ARG A 7 48.55 14.75 44.36
N LEU A 8 48.61 15.62 43.36
CA LEU A 8 48.34 15.43 41.94
C LEU A 8 49.14 14.22 41.39
N LEU A 9 48.61 13.60 40.33
CA LEU A 9 49.21 12.61 39.39
C LEU A 9 49.06 11.11 39.67
N ALA A 10 47.96 10.55 39.13
CA ALA A 10 47.96 9.32 38.32
C ALA A 10 46.68 9.33 37.46
N ILE A 11 46.71 10.03 36.33
CA ILE A 11 46.82 9.43 34.98
C ILE A 11 45.54 8.66 34.58
N VAL A 12 44.76 9.33 33.74
CA VAL A 12 44.06 8.81 32.55
C VAL A 12 43.22 7.54 32.77
N ALA A 13 41.94 7.76 33.09
CA ALA A 13 40.87 6.91 32.62
C ALA A 13 39.61 7.77 32.41
N VAL A 14 39.72 8.77 31.53
CA VAL A 14 38.53 9.24 30.80
C VAL A 14 38.17 8.09 29.86
N GLY A 15 37.52 7.08 30.43
CA GLY A 15 36.87 6.02 29.69
C GLY A 15 35.80 6.68 28.87
N PHE A 16 36.13 6.90 27.61
CA PHE A 16 35.25 7.31 26.54
C PHE A 16 34.14 6.24 26.45
N MET A 17 33.11 6.37 27.29
CA MET A 17 31.91 5.55 27.20
C MET A 17 31.15 6.09 26.00
N LEU A 18 31.58 5.67 24.82
CA LEU A 18 30.79 5.78 23.60
C LEU A 18 29.39 5.28 23.95
N PRO A 19 28.33 6.06 23.74
CA PRO A 19 27.02 5.47 23.68
C PRO A 19 27.13 4.47 22.53
N MET A 20 27.10 3.19 22.88
CA MET A 20 26.82 2.12 21.95
C MET A 20 25.40 2.40 21.49
N GLN A 21 25.26 3.30 20.52
CA GLN A 21 24.07 3.42 19.71
C GLN A 21 23.93 2.04 19.12
N ALA A 22 23.08 1.24 19.76
CA ALA A 22 22.59 0.01 19.17
C ALA A 22 22.15 0.43 17.78
N ALA A 23 22.93 0.04 16.78
CA ALA A 23 22.48 0.06 15.42
C ALA A 23 21.20 -0.77 15.48
N ARG A 24 20.05 -0.10 15.52
CA ARG A 24 18.78 -0.78 15.26
C ARG A 24 19.03 -1.36 13.89
N ALA A 25 19.18 -2.69 13.83
CA ALA A 25 19.32 -3.39 12.58
C ALA A 25 18.26 -2.80 11.66
N ALA A 26 18.68 -2.30 10.50
CA ALA A 26 17.74 -1.84 9.49
C ALA A 26 16.77 -3.01 9.30
N GLU A 27 15.50 -2.77 9.60
CA GLU A 27 14.49 -3.81 9.55
C GLU A 27 14.48 -4.36 8.12
N SER A 28 14.56 -5.68 7.97
CA SER A 28 14.55 -6.26 6.63
C SER A 28 13.20 -5.99 5.97
N ALA A 29 13.17 -5.92 4.63
CA ALA A 29 11.91 -5.76 3.91
C ALA A 29 10.90 -6.87 4.26
N ASP A 30 11.39 -8.09 4.50
CA ASP A 30 10.59 -9.24 4.94
C ASP A 30 9.97 -9.01 6.32
N ASP A 31 10.71 -8.43 7.27
CA ASP A 31 10.18 -8.08 8.59
C ASP A 31 9.08 -7.03 8.50
N LEU A 32 9.24 -6.04 7.61
CA LEU A 32 8.24 -4.99 7.39
C LEU A 32 6.96 -5.53 6.75
N ILE A 33 7.10 -6.43 5.77
CA ILE A 33 5.95 -7.12 5.18
C ILE A 33 5.26 -7.97 6.24
N ALA A 34 6.02 -8.74 7.02
CA ALA A 34 5.46 -9.58 8.07
C ALA A 34 4.68 -8.76 9.12
N LYS A 35 5.23 -7.63 9.57
CA LYS A 35 4.55 -6.71 10.50
C LYS A 35 3.32 -6.06 9.87
N ASN A 36 3.40 -5.60 8.63
CA ASN A 36 2.25 -5.03 7.92
C ASN A 36 1.12 -6.05 7.79
N LEU A 37 1.43 -7.28 7.36
CA LEU A 37 0.46 -8.35 7.23
C LEU A 37 -0.15 -8.72 8.58
N ALA A 38 0.66 -8.80 9.65
CA ALA A 38 0.16 -9.03 11.01
C ALA A 38 -0.80 -7.93 11.47
N ALA A 39 -0.45 -6.66 11.25
CA ALA A 39 -1.29 -5.50 11.59
C ALA A 39 -2.61 -5.50 10.81
N ARG A 40 -2.62 -6.03 9.57
CA ARG A 40 -3.82 -6.19 8.72
C ARG A 40 -4.64 -7.46 9.02
N GLY A 41 -4.34 -8.17 10.10
CA GLY A 41 -5.08 -9.38 10.53
C GLY A 41 -4.48 -10.71 10.07
N GLY A 42 -3.31 -10.69 9.44
CA GLY A 42 -2.53 -11.86 9.02
C GLY A 42 -2.83 -12.33 7.60
N ALA A 43 -1.80 -12.91 6.95
CA ALA A 43 -1.87 -13.36 5.56
C ALA A 43 -3.03 -14.33 5.29
N ALA A 44 -3.29 -15.27 6.20
CA ALA A 44 -4.37 -16.24 6.04
C ALA A 44 -5.76 -15.59 6.01
N LYS A 45 -6.02 -14.58 6.86
CA LYS A 45 -7.30 -13.87 6.86
C LYS A 45 -7.49 -13.02 5.62
N LEU A 46 -6.41 -12.36 5.16
CA LEU A 46 -6.45 -11.58 3.92
C LEU A 46 -6.65 -12.47 2.69
N ALA A 47 -5.97 -13.62 2.64
CA ALA A 47 -6.14 -14.61 1.57
C ALA A 47 -7.56 -15.21 1.54
N ALA A 48 -8.24 -15.28 2.70
CA ALA A 48 -9.62 -15.76 2.79
C ALA A 48 -10.67 -14.77 2.22
N ILE A 49 -10.29 -13.51 1.91
CA ILE A 49 -11.20 -12.55 1.29
C ILE A 49 -11.47 -12.95 -0.15
N SER A 50 -12.68 -13.43 -0.44
CA SER A 50 -13.09 -13.84 -1.80
C SER A 50 -13.62 -12.68 -2.63
N THR A 51 -14.29 -11.73 -1.98
CA THR A 51 -14.98 -10.61 -2.63
C THR A 51 -14.70 -9.35 -1.84
N LEU A 52 -14.42 -8.27 -2.56
CA LEU A 52 -14.19 -6.96 -1.99
C LEU A 52 -15.18 -5.99 -2.61
N ARG A 53 -15.88 -5.19 -1.79
CA ARG A 53 -16.78 -4.14 -2.27
C ARG A 53 -16.44 -2.82 -1.57
N LEU A 54 -15.98 -1.83 -2.34
CA LEU A 54 -15.68 -0.49 -1.84
C LEU A 54 -16.77 0.46 -2.29
N ARG A 55 -17.20 1.34 -1.40
CA ARG A 55 -18.13 2.44 -1.70
C ARG A 55 -17.50 3.73 -1.21
N GLY A 56 -17.66 4.79 -1.97
CA GLY A 56 -17.15 6.09 -1.59
C GLY A 56 -17.64 7.20 -2.50
N THR A 57 -17.00 8.35 -2.36
CA THR A 57 -17.19 9.51 -3.22
C THR A 57 -15.88 9.78 -3.93
N PHE A 58 -15.94 9.95 -5.24
CA PHE A 58 -14.81 10.34 -6.08
C PHE A 58 -14.98 11.82 -6.44
N VAL A 59 -14.00 12.66 -6.07
CA VAL A 59 -14.01 14.09 -6.39
C VAL A 59 -13.23 14.29 -7.68
N ALA A 60 -13.95 14.62 -8.76
CA ALA A 60 -13.36 14.96 -10.05
C ALA A 60 -12.94 16.45 -10.09
N PRO A 61 -12.08 16.86 -11.05
CA PRO A 61 -11.69 18.25 -11.20
C PRO A 61 -12.89 19.20 -11.29
N GLY A 62 -12.83 20.32 -10.58
CA GLY A 62 -13.95 21.27 -10.47
C GLY A 62 -14.95 20.93 -9.37
N ASP A 63 -14.54 20.19 -8.34
CA ASP A 63 -15.34 19.82 -7.16
C ASP A 63 -16.60 19.00 -7.48
N PHE A 64 -16.58 18.29 -8.61
CA PHE A 64 -17.66 17.39 -8.99
C PHE A 64 -17.57 16.08 -8.20
N GLU A 65 -18.56 15.85 -7.34
CA GLU A 65 -18.67 14.60 -6.60
C GLU A 65 -19.39 13.51 -7.41
N LEU A 66 -18.71 12.41 -7.65
CA LEU A 66 -19.26 11.20 -8.24
C LEU A 66 -19.40 10.14 -7.14
N SER A 67 -20.54 9.45 -7.10
CA SER A 67 -20.62 8.22 -6.31
C SER A 67 -19.69 7.17 -6.91
N TYR A 68 -18.89 6.52 -6.05
CA TYR A 68 -17.96 5.48 -6.44
C TYR A 68 -18.38 4.14 -5.84
N LEU A 69 -18.42 3.12 -6.69
CA LEU A 69 -18.63 1.75 -6.27
C LEU A 69 -17.65 0.84 -7.01
N GLU A 70 -17.04 -0.04 -6.27
CA GLU A 70 -16.11 -1.03 -6.79
C GLU A 70 -16.44 -2.40 -6.24
N THR A 71 -16.31 -3.43 -7.07
CA THR A 71 -16.48 -4.83 -6.66
C THR A 71 -15.41 -5.69 -7.34
N ARG A 72 -14.63 -6.42 -6.54
CA ARG A 72 -13.62 -7.40 -7.01
C ARG A 72 -14.00 -8.80 -6.55
N ASP A 73 -13.79 -9.78 -7.42
CA ASP A 73 -14.01 -11.22 -7.19
C ASP A 73 -12.71 -11.97 -7.48
N ARG A 74 -12.07 -12.43 -6.40
CA ARG A 74 -10.79 -13.14 -6.45
C ARG A 74 -10.87 -14.42 -7.26
N LYS A 75 -11.93 -15.22 -7.07
CA LYS A 75 -12.01 -16.57 -7.62
C LYS A 75 -11.95 -16.58 -9.14
N HIS A 76 -12.53 -15.55 -9.74
CA HIS A 76 -12.62 -15.42 -11.19
C HIS A 76 -11.70 -14.32 -11.74
N GLY A 77 -10.96 -13.61 -10.87
CA GLY A 77 -10.13 -12.47 -11.26
C GLY A 77 -10.96 -11.36 -11.93
N ARG A 78 -12.17 -11.08 -11.42
CA ARG A 78 -13.09 -10.10 -12.01
C ARG A 78 -13.13 -8.83 -11.20
N ALA A 79 -13.29 -7.70 -11.88
CA ALA A 79 -13.50 -6.42 -11.24
C ALA A 79 -14.54 -5.59 -11.97
N ARG A 80 -15.22 -4.72 -11.23
CA ARG A 80 -16.18 -3.76 -11.75
C ARG A 80 -16.08 -2.47 -10.96
N TYR A 81 -15.99 -1.36 -11.68
CA TYR A 81 -15.84 -0.01 -11.18
C TYR A 81 -16.98 0.83 -11.74
N GLU A 82 -17.64 1.60 -10.88
CA GLU A 82 -18.78 2.44 -11.20
C GLU A 82 -18.54 3.84 -10.66
N GLN A 83 -18.72 4.83 -11.52
CA GLN A 83 -18.73 6.25 -11.17
C GLN A 83 -20.05 6.83 -11.64
N SER A 84 -20.85 7.39 -10.73
CA SER A 84 -22.18 7.90 -11.09
C SER A 84 -22.46 9.31 -10.61
N ILE A 85 -23.13 10.08 -11.46
CA ILE A 85 -23.66 11.43 -11.20
C ILE A 85 -25.05 11.55 -11.83
N GLU A 86 -26.01 12.09 -11.09
CA GLU A 86 -27.38 12.34 -11.57
C GLU A 86 -28.06 11.14 -12.28
N GLY A 87 -27.76 9.91 -11.84
CA GLY A 87 -28.31 8.69 -12.41
C GLY A 87 -27.64 8.20 -13.71
N LEU A 88 -26.62 8.90 -14.20
CA LEU A 88 -25.72 8.42 -15.24
C LEU A 88 -24.52 7.72 -14.59
N THR A 89 -24.25 6.49 -15.01
CA THR A 89 -23.18 5.65 -14.44
C THR A 89 -22.19 5.24 -15.52
N LEU A 90 -20.96 5.73 -15.41
CA LEU A 90 -19.81 5.17 -16.11
C LEU A 90 -19.43 3.85 -15.45
N VAL A 91 -19.32 2.80 -16.24
CA VAL A 91 -18.92 1.47 -15.77
C VAL A 91 -17.68 1.02 -16.50
N GLN A 92 -16.69 0.53 -15.78
CA GLN A 92 -15.57 -0.23 -16.33
C GLN A 92 -15.54 -1.60 -15.65
N GLY A 93 -15.28 -2.65 -16.40
CA GLY A 93 -15.19 -3.99 -15.84
C GLY A 93 -14.22 -4.89 -16.55
N TYR A 94 -13.65 -5.81 -15.80
CA TYR A 94 -12.78 -6.87 -16.26
C TYR A 94 -13.42 -8.22 -15.91
N ASP A 95 -13.63 -9.06 -16.91
CA ASP A 95 -14.30 -10.36 -16.74
C ASP A 95 -13.35 -11.53 -16.45
N GLY A 96 -12.06 -11.23 -16.23
CA GLY A 96 -10.99 -12.22 -16.09
C GLY A 96 -10.23 -12.49 -17.38
N LYS A 97 -10.67 -11.90 -18.51
CA LYS A 97 -10.01 -12.01 -19.82
C LYS A 97 -10.06 -10.73 -20.64
N THR A 98 -11.12 -9.95 -20.53
CA THR A 98 -11.39 -8.79 -21.40
C THR A 98 -11.95 -7.62 -20.58
N GLY A 99 -11.45 -6.42 -20.87
CA GLY A 99 -11.99 -5.17 -20.36
C GLY A 99 -13.19 -4.70 -21.18
N TRP A 100 -14.21 -4.18 -20.51
CA TRP A 100 -15.37 -3.57 -21.14
C TRP A 100 -15.79 -2.31 -20.40
N ARG A 101 -16.44 -1.39 -21.13
CA ARG A 101 -16.89 -0.10 -20.61
C ARG A 101 -18.32 0.21 -21.04
N ILE A 102 -19.05 0.92 -20.20
CA ILE A 102 -20.31 1.58 -20.55
C ILE A 102 -20.13 3.06 -20.21
N ASN A 103 -20.14 3.94 -21.22
CA ASN A 103 -19.96 5.38 -21.03
C ASN A 103 -21.20 6.18 -21.49
N PRO A 104 -22.17 6.45 -20.59
CA PRO A 104 -23.39 7.15 -20.96
C PRO A 104 -23.17 8.63 -21.32
N PHE A 105 -22.02 9.21 -21.00
CA PHE A 105 -21.68 10.60 -21.32
C PHE A 105 -21.36 10.80 -22.81
N GLU A 106 -21.07 9.73 -23.55
CA GLU A 106 -20.90 9.75 -25.00
C GLU A 106 -22.20 9.42 -25.76
N GLY A 107 -23.34 9.38 -25.07
CA GLY A 107 -24.66 9.10 -25.65
C GLY A 107 -24.93 7.62 -25.96
N ARG A 108 -23.93 6.74 -25.91
CA ARG A 108 -24.09 5.28 -25.99
C ARG A 108 -24.27 4.66 -24.61
N ARG A 109 -25.13 3.65 -24.51
CA ARG A 109 -25.38 2.92 -23.23
C ARG A 109 -25.06 1.43 -23.28
N ASP A 110 -24.60 0.94 -24.42
CA ASP A 110 -24.19 -0.45 -24.58
C ASP A 110 -22.74 -0.65 -24.13
N ALA A 111 -22.43 -1.87 -23.69
CA ALA A 111 -21.08 -2.23 -23.31
C ALA A 111 -20.19 -2.35 -24.55
N GLU A 112 -19.01 -1.74 -24.50
CA GLU A 112 -18.00 -1.82 -25.54
C GLU A 112 -16.72 -2.45 -25.00
N ARG A 113 -15.99 -3.14 -25.87
CA ARG A 113 -14.70 -3.72 -25.53
C ARG A 113 -13.65 -2.61 -25.43
N MET A 114 -12.81 -2.68 -24.39
CA MET A 114 -11.68 -1.79 -24.19
C MET A 114 -10.46 -2.24 -25.01
N SER A 115 -9.47 -1.36 -25.18
CA SER A 115 -8.21 -1.73 -25.81
C SER A 115 -7.47 -2.80 -24.98
N GLN A 116 -6.47 -3.45 -25.57
CA GLN A 116 -5.66 -4.42 -24.85
C GLN A 116 -4.85 -3.77 -23.72
N ASP A 117 -4.33 -2.57 -23.96
CA ASP A 117 -3.57 -1.82 -22.96
C ASP A 117 -4.46 -1.44 -21.78
N ASP A 118 -5.65 -0.89 -22.04
CA ASP A 118 -6.60 -0.54 -20.98
C ASP A 118 -7.11 -1.78 -20.23
N THR A 119 -7.31 -2.90 -20.95
CA THR A 119 -7.68 -4.19 -20.34
C THR A 119 -6.60 -4.68 -19.37
N THR A 120 -5.33 -4.51 -19.74
CA THR A 120 -4.19 -4.94 -18.91
C THR A 120 -4.12 -4.12 -17.63
N ALA A 121 -4.24 -2.79 -17.73
CA ALA A 121 -4.30 -1.93 -16.56
C ALA A 121 -5.45 -2.32 -15.61
N LEU A 122 -6.64 -2.60 -16.17
CA LEU A 122 -7.79 -3.02 -15.38
C LEU A 122 -7.62 -4.40 -14.72
N ALA A 123 -6.87 -5.29 -15.36
CA ALA A 123 -6.54 -6.60 -14.82
C ALA A 123 -5.57 -6.51 -13.62
N ASP A 124 -4.58 -5.62 -13.69
CA ASP A 124 -3.65 -5.37 -12.59
C ASP A 124 -4.38 -4.81 -11.36
N ASP A 125 -5.32 -3.89 -11.58
CA ASP A 125 -6.15 -3.29 -10.53
C ASP A 125 -7.21 -4.25 -9.97
N ALA A 126 -7.53 -5.35 -10.66
CA ALA A 126 -8.57 -6.29 -10.24
C ALA A 126 -8.16 -7.17 -9.03
N THR A 127 -6.88 -7.18 -8.65
CA THR A 127 -6.37 -8.04 -7.59
C THR A 127 -6.78 -7.56 -6.19
N ILE A 128 -7.15 -8.47 -5.27
CA ILE A 128 -7.49 -8.10 -3.88
C ILE A 128 -6.25 -8.04 -2.98
N ASP A 129 -5.19 -8.75 -3.35
CA ASP A 129 -4.02 -8.95 -2.49
C ASP A 129 -3.23 -7.67 -2.25
N GLY A 130 -3.16 -6.80 -3.26
CA GLY A 130 -2.25 -5.67 -3.28
C GLY A 130 -0.77 -6.13 -3.32
N PRO A 131 0.16 -5.20 -3.53
CA PRO A 131 1.55 -5.52 -3.88
C PRO A 131 2.30 -6.28 -2.79
N LEU A 132 2.06 -5.97 -1.50
CA LEU A 132 2.82 -6.59 -0.40
C LEU A 132 2.39 -8.02 -0.07
N LEU A 133 1.11 -8.35 -0.22
CA LEU A 133 0.65 -9.73 -0.07
C LEU A 133 0.99 -10.54 -1.32
N ALA A 134 0.91 -9.93 -2.51
CA ALA A 134 1.27 -10.54 -3.78
C ALA A 134 2.77 -10.85 -3.88
N ALA A 135 3.66 -9.97 -3.39
CA ALA A 135 5.12 -10.15 -3.47
C ALA A 135 5.61 -11.50 -2.90
N LYS A 136 4.99 -11.96 -1.79
CA LYS A 136 5.32 -13.25 -1.19
C LYS A 136 4.93 -14.45 -2.08
N ALA A 137 3.87 -14.31 -2.90
CA ALA A 137 3.38 -15.34 -3.79
C ALA A 137 4.02 -15.28 -5.20
N SER A 138 4.38 -14.09 -5.67
CA SER A 138 4.97 -13.87 -7.00
C SER A 138 6.50 -14.01 -7.03
N GLY A 139 7.16 -14.04 -5.86
CA GLY A 139 8.62 -14.04 -5.78
C GLY A 139 9.27 -12.67 -6.08
N SER A 140 8.48 -11.60 -6.08
CA SER A 140 8.96 -10.23 -6.32
C SER A 140 9.82 -9.73 -5.16
N THR A 141 10.92 -9.03 -5.47
CA THR A 141 11.84 -8.50 -4.46
C THR A 141 11.36 -7.14 -3.96
N VAL A 142 10.93 -7.09 -2.70
CA VAL A 142 10.66 -5.82 -2.02
C VAL A 142 11.95 -5.29 -1.39
N SER A 143 12.30 -4.05 -1.68
CA SER A 143 13.49 -3.38 -1.16
C SER A 143 13.10 -2.31 -0.14
N TYR A 144 13.72 -2.35 1.03
CA TYR A 144 13.58 -1.30 2.05
C TYR A 144 14.39 -0.07 1.64
N LEU A 145 13.75 1.09 1.57
CA LEU A 145 14.35 2.34 1.10
C LEU A 145 14.70 3.31 2.23
N GLY A 146 14.24 3.04 3.46
CA GLY A 146 14.53 3.88 4.62
C GLY A 146 13.27 4.38 5.33
N ARG A 147 13.45 5.41 6.15
CA ARG A 147 12.38 6.08 6.89
C ARG A 147 12.14 7.48 6.33
N GLU A 148 10.88 7.84 6.21
CA GLU A 148 10.44 9.20 5.89
C GLU A 148 9.52 9.72 7.01
N ASP A 149 9.37 11.03 7.10
CA ASP A 149 8.33 11.65 7.92
C ASP A 149 7.11 11.90 7.05
N PHE A 150 5.96 11.38 7.46
CA PHE A 150 4.67 11.65 6.84
C PHE A 150 3.73 12.21 7.90
N GLU A 151 3.39 13.49 7.78
CA GLU A 151 2.52 14.21 8.73
C GLU A 151 2.96 14.06 10.21
N GLY A 152 4.27 14.13 10.47
CA GLY A 152 4.82 13.97 11.83
C GLY A 152 4.85 12.53 12.34
N THR A 153 4.49 11.55 11.50
CA THR A 153 4.60 10.13 11.77
C THR A 153 5.78 9.56 10.98
N SER A 154 6.73 8.93 11.68
CA SER A 154 7.82 8.22 11.00
C SER A 154 7.28 6.98 10.29
N VAL A 155 7.33 6.99 8.97
CA VAL A 155 6.91 5.90 8.08
C VAL A 155 8.13 5.15 7.53
N GLN A 156 7.96 3.86 7.27
CA GLN A 156 8.98 3.02 6.63
C GLN A 156 8.63 2.84 5.15
N ILE A 157 9.56 3.19 4.26
CA ILE A 157 9.34 3.12 2.82
C ILE A 157 9.91 1.82 2.28
N ALA A 158 9.07 1.07 1.58
CA ALA A 158 9.45 -0.14 0.86
C ALA A 158 8.94 -0.06 -0.58
N ARG A 159 9.77 -0.47 -1.55
CA ARG A 159 9.43 -0.51 -2.97
C ARG A 159 9.40 -1.96 -3.44
N HIS A 160 8.34 -2.33 -4.16
CA HIS A 160 8.22 -3.62 -4.84
C HIS A 160 8.76 -3.56 -6.26
#